data_AF-A0A3C1C6M9-F1
#
_entry.id   AF-A0A3C1C6M9-F1
#
_cell.length_a   1.000
_cell.length_b   1.000
_cell.length_c   1.000
_cell.angle_alpha   90.00
_cell.angle_beta   90.00
_cell.angle_gamma   90.00
#
_symmetry.space_group_name_H-M   'P 1'
#
loop_
_entity.id
_entity.type
_entity.pdbx_description
1 polymer ?
#
loop_
_entity_poly.entity_id
_entity_poly.type
_entity_poly.pdbx_seq_one_letter_code
_entity_poly.pdbx_strand_id
1 'polypeptide(L)'
;EGRFREDLYYRLNVVNIHVPPLRERREDIPLLAMAFLREFADENGKQIEGFDPKVRQALYTYDWPGNVRELRNCIESAVVMASGKLITLDDLPPGPRSSGEARTISIPAFSSLEEAERIIIAETLALVGGNKSKAAEILKIGRKTLYQKIEQYGIGKHEARSSSSSSSREKTEIQQNS
;
A
#
# COMPACT_ATOMS: atom_id res chain seq x y z
N GLU A 1 -42.89 -21.48 -34.83
CA GLU A 1 -43.24 -22.02 -33.49
C GLU A 1 -41.96 -22.27 -32.72
N GLY A 2 -41.88 -21.72 -31.51
CA GLY A 2 -40.68 -21.76 -30.67
C GLY A 2 -40.95 -20.94 -29.42
N ARG A 3 -42.08 -21.24 -28.74
CA ARG A 3 -42.46 -20.61 -27.48
C ARG A 3 -41.40 -21.01 -26.46
N PHE A 4 -40.44 -20.11 -26.26
CA PHE A 4 -39.56 -20.14 -25.11
C PHE A 4 -40.46 -20.15 -23.88
N ARG A 5 -40.22 -21.14 -23.04
CA ARG A 5 -41.11 -21.56 -21.97
C ARG A 5 -41.02 -20.53 -20.84
N GLU A 6 -42.13 -19.85 -20.54
CA GLU A 6 -42.26 -18.81 -19.51
C GLU A 6 -42.04 -19.34 -18.08
N ASP A 7 -41.97 -20.66 -17.89
CA ASP A 7 -41.81 -21.35 -16.61
C ASP A 7 -40.40 -21.20 -16.00
N LEU A 8 -39.39 -20.86 -16.80
CA LEU A 8 -38.03 -20.61 -16.32
C LEU A 8 -37.81 -19.20 -15.75
N TYR A 9 -38.63 -18.21 -16.15
CA TYR A 9 -38.50 -16.84 -15.64
C TYR A 9 -38.97 -16.72 -14.18
N TYR A 10 -39.95 -17.53 -13.77
CA TYR A 10 -40.53 -17.46 -12.41
C TYR A 10 -39.82 -18.33 -11.37
N ARG A 11 -38.86 -19.19 -11.76
CA ARG A 11 -38.07 -20.03 -10.81
C ARG A 11 -36.71 -19.46 -10.43
N LEU A 12 -36.31 -18.35 -11.03
CA LEU A 12 -35.08 -17.62 -10.68
C LEU A 12 -35.34 -16.37 -9.84
N ASN A 13 -36.49 -16.30 -9.16
CA ASN A 13 -36.75 -15.31 -8.12
C ASN A 13 -36.27 -15.80 -6.74
N VAL A 14 -35.05 -16.34 -6.69
CA VAL A 14 -34.41 -16.80 -5.45
C VAL A 14 -33.66 -15.61 -4.88
N VAL A 15 -34.35 -14.82 -4.05
CA VAL A 15 -33.82 -13.80 -3.13
C VAL A 15 -32.64 -13.00 -3.70
N ASN A 16 -32.92 -11.81 -4.25
CA ASN A 16 -31.87 -10.82 -4.48
C ASN A 16 -31.28 -10.40 -3.11
N ILE A 17 -30.29 -11.15 -2.63
CA ILE A 17 -29.46 -10.73 -1.50
C ILE A 17 -28.64 -9.57 -2.06
N HIS A 18 -29.05 -8.36 -1.73
CA HIS A 18 -28.25 -7.17 -1.99
C HIS A 18 -27.00 -7.25 -1.11
N VAL A 19 -25.93 -7.85 -1.63
CA VAL A 19 -24.63 -7.86 -0.96
C VAL A 19 -24.02 -6.49 -1.21
N PRO A 20 -23.95 -5.59 -0.21
CA PRO A 20 -23.34 -4.30 -0.41
C PRO A 20 -21.87 -4.51 -0.79
N PRO A 21 -21.36 -3.70 -1.72
CA PRO A 21 -20.05 -3.85 -2.30
C PRO A 21 -18.96 -3.72 -1.25
N LEU A 22 -17.81 -4.38 -1.46
CA LEU A 22 -16.76 -4.49 -0.45
C LEU A 22 -16.20 -3.11 -0.03
N ARG A 23 -16.27 -2.12 -0.94
CA ARG A 23 -15.92 -0.72 -0.68
C ARG A 23 -16.75 -0.03 0.41
N GLU A 24 -17.97 -0.49 0.68
CA GLU A 24 -18.85 0.05 1.73
C GLU A 24 -18.63 -0.64 3.09
N ARG A 25 -17.79 -1.69 3.11
CA ARG A 25 -17.48 -2.54 4.29
C ARG A 25 -15.98 -2.84 4.38
N ARG A 26 -15.14 -1.82 4.23
CA ARG A 26 -13.67 -1.98 4.21
C ARG A 26 -13.10 -2.61 5.49
N GLU A 27 -13.81 -2.48 6.59
CA GLU A 27 -13.50 -3.09 7.89
C GLU A 27 -13.51 -4.64 7.85
N ASP A 28 -14.28 -5.24 6.94
CA ASP A 28 -14.37 -6.70 6.78
C ASP A 28 -13.18 -7.28 5.97
N ILE A 29 -12.47 -6.44 5.20
CA ILE A 29 -11.40 -6.87 4.28
C ILE A 29 -10.31 -7.67 5.00
N PRO A 30 -9.75 -7.23 6.15
CA PRO A 30 -8.71 -7.99 6.84
C PRO A 30 -9.18 -9.37 7.29
N LEU A 31 -10.42 -9.47 7.77
CA LEU A 31 -10.99 -10.74 8.26
C LEU A 31 -11.21 -11.71 7.11
N LEU A 32 -11.81 -11.24 6.02
CA LEU A 32 -12.05 -12.03 4.81
C LEU A 32 -10.74 -12.47 4.14
N ALA A 33 -9.77 -11.55 4.01
CA ALA A 33 -8.47 -11.86 3.43
C ALA A 33 -7.73 -12.93 4.24
N MET A 34 -7.76 -12.85 5.58
CA MET A 34 -7.17 -13.89 6.43
C MET A 34 -7.89 -15.23 6.35
N ALA A 35 -9.22 -15.25 6.19
CA ALA A 35 -9.97 -16.48 6.02
C ALA A 35 -9.59 -17.18 4.70
N PHE A 36 -9.60 -16.44 3.59
CA PHE A 36 -9.18 -16.96 2.28
C PHE A 36 -7.70 -17.38 2.26
N LEU A 37 -6.84 -16.63 2.94
CA LEU A 37 -5.43 -16.98 3.06
C LEU A 37 -5.24 -18.38 3.65
N ARG A 38 -5.92 -18.68 4.76
CA ARG A 38 -5.83 -19.99 5.42
C ARG A 38 -6.39 -21.10 4.54
N GLU A 39 -7.57 -20.88 3.98
CA GLU A 39 -8.23 -21.83 3.05
C GLU A 39 -7.26 -22.23 1.91
N PHE A 40 -6.70 -21.24 1.21
CA PHE A 40 -5.81 -21.52 0.09
C PHE A 40 -4.43 -22.00 0.48
N ALA A 41 -3.88 -21.54 1.61
CA ALA A 41 -2.60 -22.02 2.11
C ALA A 41 -2.67 -23.53 2.44
N ASP A 42 -3.76 -23.95 3.09
CA ASP A 42 -4.01 -25.36 3.42
C ASP A 42 -4.24 -26.20 2.16
N GLU A 43 -5.04 -25.72 1.20
CA GLU A 43 -5.29 -26.40 -0.08
C GLU A 43 -4.02 -26.58 -0.93
N ASN A 44 -3.11 -25.60 -0.88
CA ASN A 44 -1.85 -25.63 -1.65
C ASN A 44 -0.67 -26.21 -0.85
N GLY A 45 -0.88 -26.63 0.40
CA GLY A 45 0.17 -27.16 1.28
C GLY A 45 1.29 -26.15 1.58
N LYS A 46 0.99 -24.85 1.54
CA LYS A 46 1.98 -23.77 1.80
C LYS A 46 1.85 -23.28 3.24
N GLN A 47 2.99 -23.03 3.89
CA GLN A 47 3.02 -22.42 5.22
C GLN A 47 3.12 -20.90 5.12
N ILE A 48 1.99 -20.25 4.82
CA ILE A 48 1.90 -18.79 4.78
C ILE A 48 1.25 -18.31 6.08
N GLU A 49 2.00 -17.50 6.83
CA GLU A 49 1.62 -17.01 8.16
C GLU A 49 0.80 -15.72 8.10
N GLY A 50 0.90 -14.97 6.99
CA GLY A 50 0.17 -13.70 6.86
C GLY A 50 0.59 -12.83 5.68
N PHE A 51 0.27 -11.55 5.80
CA PHE A 51 0.53 -10.51 4.81
C PHE A 51 1.57 -9.51 5.30
N ASP A 52 2.47 -9.09 4.41
CA ASP A 52 3.32 -7.91 4.64
C ASP A 52 2.44 -6.67 4.95
N PRO A 53 2.86 -5.76 5.85
CA PRO A 53 2.21 -4.46 6.05
C PRO A 53 1.81 -3.74 4.75
N LYS A 54 2.65 -3.77 3.72
CA LYS A 54 2.38 -3.13 2.42
C LYS A 54 1.22 -3.79 1.68
N VAL A 55 1.12 -5.12 1.76
CA VAL A 55 0.00 -5.87 1.17
C VAL A 55 -1.31 -5.57 1.90
N ARG A 56 -1.28 -5.52 3.24
CA ARG A 56 -2.48 -5.14 4.01
C ARG A 56 -2.99 -3.75 3.60
N GLN A 57 -2.07 -2.82 3.41
CA GLN A 57 -2.41 -1.47 2.93
C GLN A 57 -2.99 -1.49 1.51
N ALA A 58 -2.37 -2.26 0.62
CA ALA A 58 -2.81 -2.45 -0.75
C ALA A 58 -4.27 -2.95 -0.82
N LEU A 59 -4.55 -4.00 -0.04
CA LEU A 59 -5.88 -4.60 0.07
C LEU A 59 -6.91 -3.63 0.65
N TYR A 60 -6.52 -2.78 1.61
CA TYR A 60 -7.43 -1.81 2.23
C TYR A 60 -7.73 -0.60 1.34
N THR A 61 -6.76 -0.21 0.51
CA THR A 61 -6.83 1.01 -0.32
C THR A 61 -7.50 0.75 -1.66
N TYR A 62 -7.43 -0.49 -2.17
CA TYR A 62 -8.04 -0.87 -3.44
C TYR A 62 -9.57 -0.84 -3.37
N ASP A 63 -10.22 -0.41 -4.45
CA ASP A 63 -11.66 -0.18 -4.48
C ASP A 63 -12.51 -1.45 -4.68
N TRP A 64 -11.87 -2.58 -5.01
CA TRP A 64 -12.51 -3.89 -5.23
C TRP A 64 -13.75 -3.81 -6.12
N PRO A 65 -13.64 -3.38 -7.39
CA PRO A 65 -14.77 -3.28 -8.32
C PRO A 65 -15.54 -4.61 -8.50
N GLY A 66 -14.89 -5.76 -8.32
CA GLY A 66 -15.48 -7.10 -8.33
C GLY A 66 -15.86 -7.66 -6.95
N ASN A 67 -15.88 -6.82 -5.90
CA ASN A 67 -16.27 -7.15 -4.53
C ASN A 67 -15.47 -8.33 -3.92
N VAL A 68 -16.13 -9.14 -3.09
CA VAL A 68 -15.55 -10.31 -2.38
C VAL A 68 -14.96 -11.33 -3.36
N ARG A 69 -15.55 -11.51 -4.55
CA ARG A 69 -15.05 -12.47 -5.54
C ARG A 69 -13.68 -12.05 -6.09
N GLU A 70 -13.49 -10.76 -6.36
CA GLU A 70 -12.19 -10.24 -6.78
C GLU A 70 -11.16 -10.37 -5.65
N LEU A 71 -11.54 -10.07 -4.39
CA LEU A 71 -10.68 -10.29 -3.23
C LEU A 71 -10.26 -11.77 -3.14
N ARG A 72 -11.20 -12.71 -3.21
CA ARG A 72 -10.90 -14.16 -3.15
C ARG A 72 -9.89 -14.56 -4.23
N ASN A 73 -10.15 -14.21 -5.48
CA ASN A 73 -9.26 -14.54 -6.61
C ASN A 73 -7.88 -13.90 -6.46
N CYS A 74 -7.82 -12.68 -5.93
CA CYS A 74 -6.57 -11.99 -5.66
C CYS A 74 -5.73 -12.74 -4.61
N ILE A 75 -6.34 -13.13 -3.49
CA ILE A 75 -5.65 -13.89 -2.43
C ILE A 75 -5.25 -15.29 -2.92
N GLU A 76 -6.10 -15.97 -3.68
CA GLU A 76 -5.79 -17.26 -4.31
C GLU A 76 -4.54 -17.17 -5.19
N SER A 77 -4.52 -16.20 -6.11
CA SER A 77 -3.36 -15.95 -6.97
C SER A 77 -2.11 -15.62 -6.15
N ALA A 78 -2.25 -14.80 -5.10
CA ALA A 78 -1.14 -14.41 -4.25
C ALA A 78 -0.55 -15.59 -3.47
N VAL A 79 -1.38 -16.51 -2.99
CA VAL A 79 -0.93 -17.75 -2.35
C VAL A 79 -0.18 -18.63 -3.34
N VAL A 80 -0.66 -18.76 -4.59
CA VAL A 80 0.01 -19.54 -5.63
C VAL A 80 1.38 -18.95 -5.98
N MET A 81 1.49 -17.63 -6.06
CA MET A 81 2.74 -16.93 -6.38
C MET A 81 3.73 -16.86 -5.20
N ALA A 82 3.21 -16.81 -3.97
CA ALA A 82 4.01 -16.65 -2.77
C ALA A 82 5.07 -17.75 -2.62
N SER A 83 6.32 -17.33 -2.49
CA SER A 83 7.46 -18.24 -2.30
C SER A 83 7.95 -18.31 -0.84
N GLY A 84 7.42 -17.43 0.03
CA GLY A 84 7.81 -17.32 1.43
C GLY A 84 6.66 -17.50 2.41
N LYS A 85 6.94 -17.25 3.69
CA LYS A 85 5.97 -17.31 4.79
C LYS A 85 5.02 -16.11 4.83
N LEU A 86 5.31 -15.04 4.10
CA LEU A 86 4.49 -13.84 4.05
C LEU A 86 4.19 -13.51 2.58
N ILE A 87 2.95 -13.11 2.30
CA ILE A 87 2.57 -12.55 1.00
C ILE A 87 3.13 -11.13 0.91
N THR A 88 3.86 -10.87 -0.17
CA THR A 88 4.47 -9.59 -0.51
C THR A 88 3.71 -8.89 -1.63
N LEU A 89 4.02 -7.62 -1.91
CA LEU A 89 3.36 -6.87 -2.99
C LEU A 89 3.57 -7.49 -4.36
N ASP A 90 4.72 -8.15 -4.57
CA ASP A 90 5.07 -8.74 -5.86
C ASP A 90 4.22 -9.99 -6.17
N ASP A 91 3.66 -10.61 -5.14
CA ASP A 91 2.75 -11.76 -5.25
C ASP A 91 1.33 -11.32 -5.63
N LEU A 92 0.99 -10.03 -5.49
CA LEU A 92 -0.34 -9.52 -5.81
C LEU A 92 -0.52 -9.26 -7.31
N PRO A 93 -1.74 -9.43 -7.85
CA PRO A 93 -2.11 -8.95 -9.17
C PRO A 93 -1.89 -7.43 -9.34
N PRO A 94 -1.67 -6.94 -10.58
CA PRO A 94 -1.25 -5.56 -10.85
C PRO A 94 -2.21 -4.47 -10.31
N GLY A 95 -3.52 -4.73 -10.25
CA GLY A 95 -4.50 -3.77 -9.72
C GLY A 95 -4.26 -3.44 -8.25
N PRO A 96 -4.45 -4.41 -7.32
CA PRO A 96 -4.13 -4.23 -5.90
C PRO A 96 -2.67 -3.90 -5.64
N ARG A 97 -1.72 -4.42 -6.43
CA ARG A 97 -0.30 -4.06 -6.29
C ARG A 97 -0.06 -2.56 -6.44
N SER A 98 -0.70 -1.93 -7.43
CA SER A 98 -0.56 -0.49 -7.70
C SER A 98 -1.12 0.38 -6.57
N SER A 99 -2.16 -0.06 -5.84
CA SER A 99 -2.65 0.66 -4.66
C SER A 99 -1.74 0.51 -3.43
N GLY A 100 -0.96 -0.58 -3.36
CA GLY A 100 0.08 -0.78 -2.35
C GLY A 100 1.35 0.04 -2.56
N GLU A 101 1.58 0.53 -3.78
CA GLU A 101 2.66 1.47 -4.12
C GLU A 101 2.33 2.91 -3.70
N ALA A 102 1.11 3.19 -3.25
CA ALA A 102 0.75 4.46 -2.66
C ALA A 102 1.61 4.72 -1.42
N ARG A 103 2.52 5.69 -1.52
CA ARG A 103 3.47 6.03 -0.45
C ARG A 103 2.72 6.63 0.73
N THR A 104 2.65 5.90 1.83
CA THR A 104 2.01 6.35 3.07
C THR A 104 3.01 7.06 3.97
N ILE A 105 2.57 8.11 4.64
CA ILE A 105 3.32 8.78 5.71
C ILE A 105 2.81 8.20 7.04
N SER A 106 3.69 7.57 7.81
CA SER A 106 3.34 7.04 9.12
C SER A 106 3.57 8.09 10.20
N ILE A 107 2.52 8.44 10.93
CA ILE A 107 2.57 9.40 12.04
C ILE A 107 2.31 8.61 13.33
N PRO A 108 3.25 8.61 14.31
CA PRO A 108 3.05 7.91 15.57
C PRO A 108 1.79 8.37 16.31
N ALA A 109 1.08 7.45 16.96
CA ALA A 109 -0.04 7.80 17.84
C ALA A 109 0.45 8.71 18.98
N PHE A 110 -0.38 9.68 19.40
CA PHE A 110 -0.07 10.69 20.41
C PHE A 110 1.00 11.72 20.02
N SER A 111 1.37 11.81 18.74
CA SER A 111 2.18 12.93 18.24
C SER A 111 1.44 14.26 18.44
N SER A 112 2.18 15.31 18.82
CA SER A 112 1.63 16.67 18.78
C SER A 112 1.31 17.07 17.33
N LEU A 113 0.44 18.06 17.14
CA LEU A 113 0.15 18.59 15.81
C LEU A 113 1.43 19.11 15.13
N GLU A 114 2.33 19.71 15.90
CA GLU A 114 3.63 20.20 15.42
C GLU A 114 4.51 19.05 14.91
N GLU A 115 4.55 17.93 15.63
CA GLU A 115 5.35 16.76 15.26
C GLU A 115 4.77 16.04 14.04
N ALA A 116 3.44 15.90 13.99
CA ALA A 116 2.76 15.37 12.82
C ALA A 116 3.03 16.24 11.58
N GLU A 117 2.94 17.56 11.72
CA GLU A 117 3.22 18.50 10.65
C GLU A 117 4.68 18.43 10.18
N ARG A 118 5.63 18.33 11.12
CA ARG A 118 7.05 18.15 10.82
C ARG A 118 7.30 16.91 9.96
N ILE A 119 6.71 15.77 10.34
CA ILE A 119 6.82 14.51 9.62
C ILE A 119 6.24 14.66 8.21
N ILE A 120 5.04 15.22 8.08
CA ILE A 120 4.36 15.42 6.79
C ILE A 120 5.20 16.30 5.85
N ILE A 121 5.75 17.42 6.37
CA ILE A 121 6.57 18.35 5.57
C ILE A 121 7.86 17.68 5.13
N ALA A 122 8.55 16.97 6.04
CA ALA A 122 9.81 16.30 5.74
C ALA A 122 9.64 15.21 4.68
N GLU A 123 8.64 14.34 4.84
CA GLU A 123 8.35 13.28 3.87
C GLU A 123 7.93 13.86 2.52
N THR A 124 7.05 14.87 2.50
CA THR A 124 6.64 15.50 1.25
C THR A 124 7.82 16.11 0.51
N LEU A 125 8.75 16.76 1.22
CA LEU A 125 9.98 17.30 0.62
C LEU A 125 10.88 16.22 0.05
N ALA A 126 11.08 15.11 0.77
CA ALA A 126 11.86 13.97 0.28
C ALA A 126 11.23 13.40 -1.01
N LEU A 127 9.90 13.27 -1.05
CA LEU A 127 9.17 12.75 -2.19
C LEU A 127 9.26 13.62 -3.45
N VAL A 128 9.38 14.94 -3.29
CA VAL A 128 9.53 15.87 -4.42
C VAL A 128 10.99 16.27 -4.69
N GLY A 129 11.96 15.56 -4.10
CA GLY A 129 13.39 15.81 -4.31
C GLY A 129 13.83 17.19 -3.83
N GLY A 130 13.26 17.68 -2.72
CA GLY A 130 13.60 18.98 -2.15
C GLY A 130 12.97 20.18 -2.85
N ASN A 131 12.11 19.99 -3.86
CA ASN A 131 11.41 21.08 -4.53
C ASN A 131 10.36 21.73 -3.60
N LYS A 132 10.77 22.80 -2.92
CA LYS A 132 9.96 23.53 -1.94
C LYS A 132 8.68 24.13 -2.55
N SER A 133 8.71 24.58 -3.81
CA SER A 133 7.52 25.11 -4.47
C SER A 133 6.47 24.03 -4.70
N LYS A 134 6.91 22.86 -5.18
CA LYS A 134 6.03 21.71 -5.42
C LYS A 134 5.50 21.11 -4.12
N ALA A 135 6.32 21.06 -3.06
CA ALA A 135 5.87 20.63 -1.74
C ALA A 135 4.79 21.56 -1.17
N ALA A 136 4.94 22.89 -1.30
CA ALA A 136 3.95 23.85 -0.82
C ALA A 136 2.58 23.68 -1.53
N GLU A 137 2.62 23.42 -2.84
CA GLU A 137 1.42 23.16 -3.64
C GLU A 137 0.70 21.88 -3.21
N ILE A 138 1.44 20.77 -3.03
CA ILE A 138 0.90 19.48 -2.57
C ILE A 138 0.28 19.62 -1.17
N LEU A 139 0.99 20.29 -0.27
CA LEU A 139 0.52 20.54 1.10
C LEU A 139 -0.56 21.61 1.19
N LYS A 140 -0.87 22.29 0.08
CA LYS A 140 -1.84 23.39 0.00
C LYS A 140 -1.58 24.50 1.03
N ILE A 141 -0.31 24.81 1.28
CA ILE A 141 0.10 25.91 2.16
C ILE A 141 0.87 26.97 1.37
N GLY A 142 0.85 28.20 1.86
CA GLY A 142 1.62 29.29 1.25
C GLY A 142 3.12 28.97 1.25
N ARG A 143 3.82 29.29 0.17
CA ARG A 143 5.28 29.10 0.06
C ARG A 143 6.02 29.67 1.27
N LYS A 144 5.71 30.92 1.65
CA LYS A 144 6.30 31.60 2.81
C LYS A 144 6.14 30.79 4.11
N THR A 145 4.95 30.23 4.33
CA THR A 145 4.64 29.36 5.47
C THR A 145 5.48 28.09 5.47
N LEU A 146 5.62 27.45 4.30
CA LEU A 146 6.50 26.28 4.17
C LEU A 146 7.96 26.62 4.49
N TYR A 147 8.50 27.73 3.97
CA TYR A 147 9.87 28.15 4.28
C TYR A 147 10.10 28.36 5.78
N GLN A 148 9.17 29.04 6.45
CA GLN A 148 9.23 29.27 7.90
C GLN A 148 9.21 27.95 8.68
N LYS A 149 8.33 27.01 8.30
CA LYS A 149 8.23 25.70 8.96
C LYS A 149 9.46 24.82 8.73
N ILE A 150 10.05 24.86 7.54
CA ILE A 150 11.32 24.17 7.25
C ILE A 150 12.43 24.67 8.17
N GLU A 151 12.51 25.99 8.36
CA GLU A 151 13.52 26.62 9.22
C GLU A 151 13.28 26.32 10.70
N GLN A 152 12.03 26.47 11.18
CA GLN A 152 11.60 26.17 12.54
C GLN A 152 11.90 24.73 12.93
N TYR A 153 11.66 23.78 12.02
CA TYR A 153 11.84 22.35 12.27
C TYR A 153 13.23 21.83 11.88
N GLY A 154 14.12 22.69 11.36
CA GLY A 154 15.47 22.30 10.95
C GLY A 154 15.54 21.26 9.82
N ILE A 155 14.49 21.15 9.01
CA ILE A 155 14.38 20.15 7.94
C ILE A 155 15.40 20.48 6.84
N GLY A 156 16.43 19.63 6.70
CA GLY A 156 17.53 19.80 5.74
C GLY A 156 18.92 20.08 6.33
N LYS A 157 19.06 20.29 7.65
CA LYS A 157 20.39 20.47 8.28
C LYS A 157 21.15 19.15 8.54
N HIS A 158 20.49 18.00 8.43
CA HIS A 158 21.06 16.70 8.83
C HIS A 158 21.57 15.81 7.68
N GLU A 159 21.31 16.14 6.41
CA GLU A 159 21.80 15.37 5.24
C GLU A 159 23.25 15.67 4.85
N ALA A 160 23.84 16.77 5.35
CA ALA A 160 25.23 17.14 5.04
C ALA A 160 26.30 16.41 5.90
N ARG A 161 25.90 15.67 6.95
CA ARG A 161 26.83 14.95 7.85
C ARG A 161 26.97 13.45 7.56
N SER A 162 26.08 12.84 6.77
CA SER A 162 26.15 11.42 6.40
C SER A 162 26.85 11.15 5.07
N SER A 163 27.07 12.18 4.23
CA SER A 163 27.78 12.05 2.94
C SER A 163 29.30 12.27 3.02
N SER A 164 29.83 12.74 4.17
CA SER A 164 31.28 12.98 4.35
C SER A 164 32.04 11.80 4.97
N SER A 165 31.37 10.75 5.47
CA SER A 165 32.03 9.54 6.00
C SER A 165 32.18 8.40 4.99
N SER A 166 31.53 8.49 3.81
CA SER A 166 31.53 7.42 2.80
C SER A 166 32.53 7.63 1.65
N SER A 167 33.13 8.82 1.50
CA SER A 167 34.00 9.15 0.37
C SER A 167 35.51 8.88 0.60
N SER A 168 35.91 8.38 1.78
CA SER A 168 37.33 8.14 2.12
C SER A 168 37.75 6.66 2.20
N ARG A 169 36.90 5.69 1.82
CA ARG A 169 37.25 4.25 1.89
C ARG A 169 37.36 3.51 0.55
N GLU A 170 37.13 4.17 -0.59
CA GLU A 170 37.07 3.48 -1.90
C GLU A 170 38.19 3.85 -2.89
N LYS A 171 39.33 4.38 -2.41
CA LYS A 171 40.47 4.74 -3.29
C LYS A 171 41.83 4.09 -2.98
N THR A 172 41.90 3.03 -2.18
CA THR A 172 43.20 2.38 -1.87
C THR A 172 43.34 0.93 -2.36
N GLU A 173 42.38 0.37 -3.11
CA GLU A 173 42.44 -1.06 -3.47
C GLU A 173 42.54 -1.38 -4.97
N ILE A 174 42.89 -0.39 -5.81
CA ILE A 174 43.15 -0.61 -7.24
C ILE A 174 44.51 -0.03 -7.62
N GLN A 175 45.60 -0.50 -6.97
CA GLN A 175 46.96 -0.34 -7.51
C GLN A 175 47.96 -1.32 -6.89
N GLN A 176 47.61 -2.59 -6.67
CA GLN A 176 48.59 -3.65 -6.38
C GLN A 176 48.13 -4.98 -6.98
N ASN A 177 47.95 -5.03 -8.31
CA ASN A 177 48.03 -6.29 -9.06
C ASN A 177 48.18 -5.98 -10.56
N SER A 178 49.36 -5.52 -10.95
CA SER A 178 49.95 -5.62 -12.31
C SER A 178 51.42 -5.22 -12.22
#